data_AF-A0A819MF74-F1
#
_entry.id   AF-A0A819MF74-F1
#
_cell.length_a   1.000
_cell.length_b   1.000
_cell.length_c   1.000
_cell.angle_alpha   90.00
_cell.angle_beta   90.00
_cell.angle_gamma   90.00
#
_symmetry.space_group_name_H-M   'P 1'
#
loop_
_entity.id
_entity.type
_entity.pdbx_description
1 polymer ?
#
loop_
_entity_poly.entity_id
_entity_poly.type
_entity_poly.pdbx_seq_one_letter_code
_entity_poly.pdbx_strand_id
1 'polypeptide(L)'
;IIFFIIIGCVLIICGYIRVAAFNITAERQTRTIRQILFQSILKKDIVYFDTHKTGELNTLLSDDVNKIRDGIGDKLGAIIRAISTFISCVIISLVKGWKLALVILSTLPIIVATFIISSKVITSLTATELKAYGKAGAIAEEVISSIRTVLSYNGQEKEIQRFVL
;
A
#
# COMPACT_ATOMS: atom_id res chain seq x y z
N ILE A 1 35.01 -6.58 21.37
CA ILE A 1 34.03 -7.70 21.39
C ILE A 1 32.90 -7.44 22.38
N ILE A 2 33.17 -7.19 23.66
CA ILE A 2 32.15 -6.92 24.70
C ILE A 2 31.20 -5.75 24.32
N PHE A 3 31.72 -4.64 23.80
CA PHE A 3 30.89 -3.50 23.36
C PHE A 3 29.91 -3.85 22.24
N PHE A 4 30.33 -4.66 21.26
CA PHE A 4 29.44 -5.13 20.18
C PHE A 4 28.35 -6.06 20.70
N ILE A 5 28.66 -6.90 21.69
CA ILE A 5 27.69 -7.79 22.33
C ILE A 5 26.63 -6.96 23.07
N ILE A 6 27.04 -5.95 23.84
CA ILE A 6 26.12 -5.08 24.58
C ILE A 6 25.18 -4.34 23.62
N ILE A 7 25.71 -3.74 22.54
CA ILE A 7 24.88 -3.08 21.53
C ILE A 7 23.91 -4.05 20.87
N GLY A 8 24.37 -5.26 20.54
CA GLY A 8 23.52 -6.31 19.95
C GLY A 8 22.33 -6.66 20.85
N CYS A 9 22.59 -6.91 22.14
CA CYS A 9 21.53 -7.18 23.11
C CYS A 9 20.53 -6.02 23.24
N VAL A 10 21.03 -4.78 23.32
CA VAL A 10 20.17 -3.59 23.40
C VAL A 10 19.31 -3.42 22.15
N LEU A 11 19.87 -3.64 20.96
CA LEU A 11 19.13 -3.52 19.70
C LEU A 11 18.00 -4.55 19.59
N ILE A 12 18.22 -5.79 20.04
CA ILE A 12 17.20 -6.84 20.04
C ILE A 12 16.06 -6.46 20.98
N ILE A 13 16.38 -6.12 22.24
CA ILE A 13 15.38 -5.79 23.26
C ILE A 13 14.57 -4.56 22.84
N CYS A 14 15.26 -3.48 22.44
CA CYS A 14 14.62 -2.23 22.05
C CYS A 14 13.86 -2.37 20.73
N GLY A 15 14.37 -3.18 19.80
CA GLY A 15 13.69 -3.53 18.55
C GLY A 15 12.37 -4.25 18.80
N TYR A 16 12.39 -5.27 19.67
CA TYR A 16 11.21 -6.04 20.05
C TYR A 16 10.16 -5.17 20.73
N ILE A 17 10.55 -4.37 21.73
CA ILE A 17 9.64 -3.46 22.45
C ILE A 17 8.99 -2.47 21.47
N ARG A 18 9.75 -1.90 20.53
CA ARG A 18 9.20 -0.99 19.51
C ARG A 18 8.13 -1.66 18.65
N VAL A 19 8.43 -2.84 18.10
CA VAL A 19 7.49 -3.55 17.21
C VAL A 19 6.24 -3.98 17.99
N ALA A 20 6.42 -4.50 19.21
CA ALA A 20 5.31 -4.89 20.07
C ALA A 20 4.41 -3.69 20.44
N ALA A 21 5.00 -2.55 20.83
CA ALA A 21 4.25 -1.35 21.21
C ALA A 21 3.43 -0.78 20.05
N PHE A 22 3.99 -0.72 18.84
CA PHE A 22 3.27 -0.26 17.65
C PHE A 22 2.13 -1.21 17.28
N ASN A 23 2.36 -2.53 17.32
CA ASN A 23 1.32 -3.52 17.04
C ASN A 23 0.18 -3.48 18.06
N ILE A 24 0.49 -3.40 19.35
CA ILE A 24 -0.53 -3.28 20.42
C ILE A 24 -1.35 -1.99 20.23
N THR A 25 -0.69 -0.87 19.91
CA THR A 25 -1.37 0.40 19.68
C THR A 25 -2.27 0.33 18.46
N ALA A 26 -1.79 -0.24 17.35
CA ALA A 26 -2.57 -0.41 16.13
C ALA A 26 -3.81 -1.28 16.37
N GLU A 27 -3.68 -2.40 17.10
CA GLU A 27 -4.80 -3.28 17.41
C GLU A 27 -5.85 -2.58 18.29
N ARG A 28 -5.40 -1.83 19.30
CA ARG A 28 -6.30 -1.03 20.16
C ARG A 28 -7.07 0.02 19.36
N GLN A 29 -6.39 0.76 18.49
CA GLN A 29 -7.05 1.78 17.66
C GLN A 29 -8.02 1.15 16.67
N THR A 30 -7.63 0.05 16.04
CA THR A 30 -8.47 -0.70 15.09
C THR A 30 -9.74 -1.20 15.76
N ARG A 31 -9.64 -1.73 16.98
CA ARG A 31 -10.80 -2.17 17.76
C ARG A 31 -11.77 -1.02 18.04
N THR A 32 -11.26 0.14 18.47
CA THR A 32 -12.09 1.33 18.72
C THR A 32 -12.77 1.81 17.44
N ILE A 33 -12.03 1.87 16.31
CA ILE A 33 -12.60 2.23 15.00
C ILE A 33 -13.71 1.25 14.62
N ARG A 34 -13.50 -0.06 14.75
CA ARG A 34 -14.51 -1.07 14.42
C ARG A 34 -15.78 -0.91 15.27
N GLN A 35 -15.64 -0.60 16.57
CA GLN A 35 -16.77 -0.35 17.46
C GLN A 35 -17.57 0.90 17.06
N ILE A 36 -16.87 2.02 16.81
CA ILE A 36 -17.51 3.28 16.39
C ILE A 36 -18.20 3.10 15.04
N LEU A 37 -17.55 2.42 14.09
CA LEU A 37 -18.10 2.18 12.76
C LEU A 37 -19.36 1.32 12.85
N PHE A 38 -19.31 0.22 13.60
CA PHE A 38 -20.49 -0.65 13.82
C PHE A 38 -21.64 0.12 14.48
N GLN A 39 -21.36 0.89 15.54
CA GLN A 39 -22.37 1.71 16.20
C GLN A 39 -22.96 2.79 15.27
N SER A 40 -22.15 3.34 14.37
CA SER A 40 -22.58 4.35 13.41
C SER A 40 -23.45 3.75 12.31
N ILE A 41 -23.12 2.54 11.83
CA ILE A 41 -23.93 1.81 10.83
C ILE A 41 -25.31 1.47 11.40
N LEU A 42 -25.39 1.02 12.66
CA LEU A 42 -26.66 0.71 13.32
C LEU A 42 -27.60 1.91 13.48
N LYS A 43 -27.07 3.15 13.43
CA LYS A 43 -27.85 4.39 13.54
C LYS A 43 -28.26 4.97 12.18
N LYS A 44 -27.94 4.31 11.07
CA LYS A 44 -28.30 4.78 9.72
C LYS A 44 -29.76 4.44 9.37
N ASP A 45 -30.36 5.29 8.53
CA ASP A 45 -31.74 5.12 8.07
C ASP A 45 -31.91 3.91 7.14
N ILE A 46 -33.14 3.39 7.02
CA ILE A 46 -33.45 2.23 6.19
C ILE A 46 -33.07 2.43 4.70
N VAL A 47 -33.18 3.67 4.20
CA VAL A 47 -32.80 4.05 2.81
C VAL A 47 -31.30 3.85 2.55
N TYR A 48 -30.47 3.95 3.60
CA TYR A 48 -29.04 3.66 3.48
C TYR A 48 -28.79 2.16 3.25
N PHE A 49 -29.60 1.29 3.85
CA PHE A 49 -29.52 -0.16 3.67
C PHE A 49 -30.15 -0.65 2.36
N ASP A 50 -31.09 0.10 1.78
CA ASP A 50 -31.62 -0.19 0.43
C ASP A 50 -30.59 0.12 -0.67
N THR A 51 -29.70 1.07 -0.42
CA THR A 51 -28.66 1.49 -1.39
C THR A 51 -27.35 0.71 -1.23
N HIS A 52 -27.02 0.25 -0.02
CA HIS A 52 -25.77 -0.46 0.27
C HIS A 52 -26.03 -1.94 0.57
N LYS A 53 -25.42 -2.83 -0.21
CA LYS A 53 -25.57 -4.28 0.00
C LYS A 53 -24.93 -4.69 1.33
N THR A 54 -25.57 -5.61 2.06
CA THR A 54 -25.04 -6.14 3.33
C THR A 54 -23.63 -6.72 3.18
N GLY A 55 -23.30 -7.30 2.02
CA GLY A 55 -21.96 -7.80 1.72
C GLY A 55 -20.88 -6.71 1.68
N GLU A 56 -21.21 -5.52 1.18
CA GLU A 56 -20.30 -4.37 1.11
C GLU A 56 -19.98 -3.82 2.50
N LEU A 57 -21.00 -3.74 3.37
CA LEU A 57 -20.82 -3.33 4.76
C LEU A 57 -19.96 -4.32 5.56
N ASN A 58 -20.08 -5.62 5.26
CA ASN A 58 -19.24 -6.64 5.89
C ASN A 58 -17.77 -6.54 5.44
N THR A 59 -17.52 -6.29 4.15
CA THR A 59 -16.17 -6.02 3.63
C THR A 59 -15.60 -4.73 4.22
N LEU A 60 -16.42 -3.69 4.40
CA LEU A 60 -15.99 -2.44 5.03
C LEU A 60 -15.54 -2.67 6.49
N LEU A 61 -16.32 -3.41 7.28
CA LEU A 61 -16.00 -3.70 8.69
C LEU A 61 -14.75 -4.59 8.87
N SER A 62 -14.48 -5.44 7.89
CA SER A 62 -13.41 -6.44 7.96
C SER A 62 -12.18 -5.95 7.19
N ASP A 63 -12.25 -5.87 5.87
CA ASP A 63 -11.10 -5.61 5.00
C ASP A 63 -10.59 -4.19 5.11
N ASP A 64 -11.48 -3.19 5.06
CA ASP A 64 -11.02 -1.79 5.07
C ASP A 64 -10.49 -1.37 6.44
N VAL A 65 -11.12 -1.84 7.51
CA VAL A 65 -10.59 -1.68 8.88
C VAL A 65 -9.23 -2.39 9.04
N ASN A 66 -9.06 -3.58 8.45
CA ASN A 66 -7.77 -4.29 8.49
C ASN A 66 -6.69 -3.55 7.69
N LYS A 67 -7.00 -2.95 6.53
CA LYS A 67 -6.06 -2.11 5.78
C LYS A 67 -5.58 -0.92 6.61
N ILE A 68 -6.47 -0.31 7.40
CA ILE A 68 -6.11 0.78 8.33
C ILE A 68 -5.15 0.26 9.41
N ARG A 69 -5.43 -0.92 10.00
CA ARG A 69 -4.54 -1.56 10.99
C ARG A 69 -3.14 -1.77 10.42
N ASP A 70 -3.05 -2.35 9.23
CA ASP A 70 -1.77 -2.67 8.60
C ASP A 70 -0.98 -1.39 8.25
N GLY A 71 -1.70 -0.31 7.92
CA GLY A 71 -1.12 1.03 7.80
C GLY A 71 -0.54 1.54 9.12
N ILE A 72 -1.32 1.48 10.21
CA ILE A 72 -0.93 2.06 11.51
C ILE A 72 0.14 1.24 12.23
N GLY A 73 0.08 -0.09 12.15
CA GLY A 73 0.98 -1.00 12.85
C GLY A 73 2.38 -0.97 12.28
N ASP A 74 2.59 -1.69 11.19
CA ASP A 74 3.94 -1.91 10.67
C ASP A 74 4.44 -0.75 9.80
N LYS A 75 3.59 -0.19 8.92
CA LYS A 75 4.04 0.82 7.96
C LYS A 75 4.42 2.14 8.64
N LEU A 76 3.57 2.67 9.53
CA LEU A 76 3.90 3.91 10.26
C LEU A 76 5.13 3.72 11.15
N GLY A 77 5.24 2.61 11.87
CA GLY A 77 6.39 2.30 12.71
C GLY A 77 7.71 2.21 11.91
N ALA A 78 7.65 1.66 10.70
CA ALA A 78 8.79 1.62 9.78
C ALA A 78 9.18 3.01 9.25
N ILE A 79 8.20 3.85 8.88
CA ILE A 79 8.44 5.20 8.36
C ILE A 79 9.09 6.08 9.44
N ILE A 80 8.56 6.07 10.66
CA ILE A 80 9.13 6.86 11.78
C ILE A 80 10.57 6.43 12.05
N ARG A 81 10.85 5.12 12.02
CA ARG A 81 12.21 4.58 12.17
C ARG A 81 13.12 5.06 11.04
N ALA A 82 12.67 5.00 9.80
CA ALA A 82 13.45 5.43 8.65
C ALA A 82 13.82 6.92 8.75
N ILE A 83 12.87 7.77 9.12
CA ILE A 83 13.10 9.21 9.33
C ILE A 83 14.09 9.44 10.48
N SER A 84 13.90 8.78 11.63
CA SER A 84 14.79 8.92 12.78
C SER A 84 16.23 8.48 12.45
N THR A 85 16.39 7.37 11.73
CA THR A 85 17.70 6.88 11.29
C THR A 85 18.34 7.83 10.30
N PHE A 86 17.56 8.36 9.35
CA PHE A 86 18.04 9.33 8.37
C PHE A 86 18.58 10.59 9.07
N ILE A 87 17.82 11.17 10.00
CA ILE A 87 18.24 12.34 10.78
C ILE A 87 19.51 12.02 11.57
N SER A 88 19.56 10.86 12.24
CA SER A 88 20.73 10.44 13.02
C SER A 88 21.97 10.29 12.14
N CYS A 89 21.84 9.69 10.94
CA CYS A 89 22.92 9.57 9.98
C CYS A 89 23.45 10.93 9.51
N VAL A 90 22.56 11.88 9.21
CA VAL A 90 22.96 13.24 8.80
C VAL A 90 23.73 13.94 9.92
N ILE A 91 23.24 13.88 11.16
CA ILE A 91 23.90 14.49 12.32
C ILE A 91 25.30 13.87 12.54
N ILE A 92 25.39 12.53 12.57
CA ILE A 92 26.67 11.83 12.78
C ILE A 92 27.67 12.15 11.67
N SER A 93 27.21 12.22 10.42
CA SER A 93 28.04 12.56 9.26
C SER A 93 28.64 13.96 9.39
N LEU A 94 27.82 14.96 9.76
CA LEU A 94 28.26 16.34 9.94
C LEU A 94 29.29 16.50 11.09
N VAL A 95 29.11 15.76 12.19
CA VAL A 95 29.99 15.83 13.37
C VAL A 95 31.35 15.21 13.11
N LYS A 96 31.42 14.03 12.45
CA LYS A 96 32.71 13.35 12.22
C LYS A 96 33.58 13.99 11.14
N GLY A 97 32.97 14.65 10.16
CA GLY A 97 33.73 15.29 9.09
C GLY A 97 32.85 16.04 8.11
N TRP A 98 32.64 17.32 8.39
CA TRP A 98 31.77 18.20 7.58
C TRP A 98 32.14 18.25 6.09
N LYS A 99 33.43 18.14 5.73
CA LYS A 99 33.87 18.13 4.33
C LYS A 99 33.43 16.87 3.57
N LEU A 100 33.56 15.69 4.17
CA LEU A 100 33.13 14.43 3.55
C LEU A 100 31.60 14.30 3.53
N ALA A 101 30.94 14.76 4.59
CA ALA A 101 29.48 14.77 4.69
C ALA A 101 28.83 15.60 3.58
N LEU A 102 29.35 16.80 3.30
CA LEU A 102 28.84 17.69 2.25
C LEU A 102 28.94 17.08 0.85
N VAL A 103 30.02 16.35 0.57
CA VAL A 103 30.21 15.66 -0.72
C VAL A 103 29.15 14.57 -0.91
N ILE A 104 28.88 13.78 0.13
CA ILE A 104 27.84 12.73 0.09
C ILE A 104 26.44 13.35 0.03
N LEU A 105 26.20 14.44 0.75
CA LEU A 105 24.92 15.15 0.72
C LEU A 105 24.61 15.72 -0.68
N SER A 106 25.64 16.11 -1.44
CA SER A 106 25.51 16.59 -2.82
C SER A 106 25.13 15.48 -3.82
N THR A 107 25.49 14.22 -3.56
CA THR A 107 25.09 13.09 -4.42
C THR A 107 23.70 12.55 -4.11
N LEU A 108 23.19 12.76 -2.89
CA LEU A 108 21.82 12.38 -2.50
C LEU A 108 20.71 12.94 -3.43
N PRO A 109 20.67 14.23 -3.81
CA PRO A 109 19.64 14.75 -4.70
C PRO A 109 19.66 14.09 -6.09
N ILE A 110 20.83 13.70 -6.60
CA ILE A 110 20.95 12.98 -7.87
C ILE A 110 20.29 11.61 -7.76
N ILE A 111 20.57 10.87 -6.69
CA ILE A 111 19.96 9.55 -6.43
C ILE A 111 18.44 9.67 -6.29
N VAL A 112 17.98 10.66 -5.52
CA VAL A 112 16.55 10.93 -5.33
C VAL A 112 15.87 11.30 -6.64
N ALA A 113 16.50 12.13 -7.47
CA ALA A 113 15.96 12.51 -8.78
C ALA A 113 15.81 11.29 -9.69
N THR A 114 16.84 10.45 -9.81
CA THR A 114 16.77 9.22 -10.61
C THR A 114 15.67 8.29 -10.09
N PHE A 115 15.57 8.09 -8.77
CA PHE A 115 14.54 7.25 -8.17
C PHE A 115 13.12 7.77 -8.47
N ILE A 116 12.89 9.08 -8.37
CA ILE A 116 11.60 9.70 -8.68
C ILE A 116 11.24 9.49 -10.15
N ILE A 117 12.19 9.70 -11.07
CA ILE A 117 11.97 9.51 -12.50
C ILE A 117 11.60 8.04 -12.79
N SER A 118 12.40 7.09 -12.28
CA SER A 118 12.12 5.66 -12.45
C SER A 118 10.75 5.28 -11.86
N SER A 119 10.41 5.76 -10.67
CA SER A 119 9.11 5.50 -10.03
C SER A 119 7.94 6.06 -10.85
N LYS A 120 8.09 7.25 -11.43
CA LYS A 120 7.06 7.84 -12.30
C LYS A 120 6.89 7.06 -13.59
N VAL A 121 7.99 6.63 -14.21
CA VAL A 121 7.96 5.81 -15.43
C VAL A 121 7.24 4.49 -15.16
N ILE A 122 7.60 3.78 -14.09
CA ILE A 122 6.94 2.52 -13.70
C ILE A 122 5.44 2.75 -13.50
N THR A 123 5.05 3.77 -12.73
CA THR A 123 3.64 4.04 -12.46
C THR A 123 2.85 4.36 -13.74
N SER A 124 3.44 5.14 -14.65
CA SER A 124 2.82 5.49 -15.94
C SER A 124 2.67 4.28 -16.87
N LEU A 125 3.69 3.41 -16.93
CA LEU A 125 3.66 2.18 -17.71
C LEU A 125 2.59 1.24 -17.15
N THR A 126 2.59 1.00 -15.84
CA THR A 126 1.58 0.17 -15.17
C THR A 126 0.16 0.70 -15.42
N ALA A 127 -0.06 2.02 -15.36
CA ALA A 127 -1.38 2.59 -15.68
C ALA A 127 -1.81 2.36 -17.14
N THR A 128 -0.86 2.42 -18.07
CA THR A 128 -1.11 2.17 -19.50
C THR A 128 -1.40 0.69 -19.75
N GLU A 129 -0.62 -0.21 -19.14
CA GLU A 129 -0.83 -1.65 -19.17
C GLU A 129 -2.22 -2.01 -18.63
N LEU A 130 -2.58 -1.52 -17.43
CA LEU A 130 -3.91 -1.72 -16.84
C LEU A 130 -5.03 -1.24 -17.75
N LYS A 131 -4.84 -0.13 -18.47
CA LYS A 131 -5.83 0.38 -19.43
C LYS A 131 -5.98 -0.54 -20.65
N ALA A 132 -4.87 -1.05 -21.19
CA ALA A 132 -4.89 -2.00 -22.30
C ALA A 132 -5.54 -3.33 -21.89
N TYR A 133 -5.13 -3.88 -20.74
CA TYR A 133 -5.75 -5.08 -20.16
C TYR A 133 -7.22 -4.89 -19.85
N GLY A 134 -7.63 -3.72 -19.33
CA GLY A 134 -9.04 -3.40 -19.09
C GLY A 134 -9.87 -3.38 -20.36
N LYS A 135 -9.33 -2.88 -21.48
CA LYS A 135 -10.01 -2.89 -22.78
C LYS A 135 -10.17 -4.30 -23.33
N ALA A 136 -9.12 -5.13 -23.29
CA ALA A 136 -9.19 -6.53 -23.70
C ALA A 136 -10.14 -7.33 -22.80
N GLY A 137 -10.13 -7.08 -21.49
CA GLY A 137 -11.04 -7.66 -20.52
C GLY A 137 -12.50 -7.31 -20.80
N ALA A 138 -12.80 -6.05 -21.13
CA ALA A 138 -14.15 -5.62 -21.48
C ALA A 138 -14.67 -6.30 -22.77
N ILE A 139 -13.81 -6.48 -23.78
CA ILE A 139 -14.16 -7.21 -25.00
C ILE A 139 -14.45 -8.69 -24.68
N ALA A 140 -13.60 -9.32 -23.87
CA ALA A 140 -13.82 -10.70 -23.45
C ALA A 140 -15.14 -10.85 -22.66
N GLU A 141 -15.42 -9.91 -21.75
CA GLU A 141 -16.65 -9.89 -20.96
C GLU A 141 -17.89 -9.72 -21.85
N GLU A 142 -17.85 -8.81 -22.83
CA GLU A 142 -18.91 -8.60 -23.83
C GLU A 142 -19.22 -9.88 -24.63
N VAL A 143 -18.16 -10.54 -25.13
CA VAL A 143 -18.26 -11.76 -25.94
C VAL A 143 -18.79 -12.93 -25.12
N ILE A 144 -18.30 -13.12 -23.89
CA ILE A 144 -18.74 -14.20 -23.00
C ILE A 144 -20.18 -13.98 -22.54
N SER A 145 -20.56 -12.75 -22.19
CA SER A 145 -21.93 -12.41 -21.80
C SER A 145 -22.92 -12.61 -22.94
N SER A 146 -22.48 -12.41 -24.20
CA SER A 146 -23.32 -12.52 -25.40
C SER A 146 -23.00 -13.75 -26.25
N ILE A 147 -22.47 -14.82 -25.64
CA ILE A 147 -21.91 -15.99 -26.35
C ILE A 147 -22.92 -16.65 -27.31
N ARG A 148 -24.20 -16.68 -26.93
CA ARG A 148 -25.27 -17.25 -27.76
C ARG A 148 -25.46 -16.48 -29.07
N THR A 149 -25.33 -15.15 -29.03
CA THR A 149 -25.43 -14.26 -30.19
C THR A 149 -24.19 -14.39 -31.08
N VAL A 150 -23.00 -14.45 -30.47
CA VAL A 150 -21.75 -14.63 -31.22
C VAL A 150 -21.73 -15.96 -31.97
N LEU A 151 -22.22 -17.03 -31.32
CA LEU A 151 -22.37 -18.36 -31.94
C LEU A 151 -23.43 -18.38 -33.04
N SER A 152 -24.59 -17.72 -32.85
CA SER A 152 -25.64 -17.71 -33.87
C SER A 152 -25.25 -16.97 -35.16
N TYR A 153 -24.36 -15.98 -35.06
CA TYR A 153 -23.82 -15.24 -36.20
C TYR A 153 -22.47 -15.78 -36.69
N ASN A 154 -21.96 -16.87 -36.11
CA ASN A 154 -20.65 -17.45 -36.43
C ASN A 154 -19.49 -16.42 -36.36
N GLY A 155 -19.59 -15.44 -35.45
CA GLY A 155 -18.70 -14.27 -35.35
C GLY A 155 -17.42 -14.49 -34.56
N GLN A 156 -17.06 -15.74 -34.27
CA GLN A 156 -15.97 -16.09 -33.34
C GLN A 156 -14.61 -15.57 -33.81
N GLU A 157 -14.27 -15.72 -35.09
CA GLU A 157 -12.99 -15.25 -35.63
C GLU A 157 -12.84 -13.73 -35.54
N LYS A 158 -13.94 -12.98 -35.72
CA LYS A 158 -13.94 -11.52 -35.67
C LYS A 158 -13.69 -11.00 -34.25
N GLU A 159 -14.30 -11.63 -33.25
CA GLU A 159 -14.11 -11.24 -31.85
C GLU A 159 -12.73 -11.68 -31.30
N ILE A 160 -12.19 -12.81 -31.79
CA ILE A 160 -10.81 -13.22 -31.49
C ILE A 160 -9.81 -12.18 -32.03
N GLN A 161 -9.98 -11.71 -33.27
CA GLN A 161 -9.14 -10.65 -33.82
C GLN A 161 -9.25 -9.34 -33.02
N ARG A 162 -10.45 -9.01 -32.53
CA ARG A 162 -10.70 -7.83 -31.69
C ARG A 162 -10.04 -7.92 -30.32
N PHE A 163 -9.88 -9.13 -29.77
CA PHE A 163 -9.19 -9.37 -28.50
C PHE A 163 -7.66 -9.27 -28.61
N VAL A 164 -7.08 -9.61 -29.78
CA VAL A 164 -5.63 -9.54 -30.03
C VAL A 164 -5.14 -8.12 -30.36
N LEU A 165 -6.06 -7.20 -30.69
CA LEU A 165 -5.81 -5.78 -31.02
C LEU A 165 -5.84 -4.84 -29.80
#